data_AF-A0A5R2NAA1-F1
#
_entry.id   AF-A0A5R2NAA1-F1
#
_cell.length_a   1.000
_cell.length_b   1.000
_cell.length_c   1.000
_cell.angle_alpha   90.00
_cell.angle_beta   90.00
_cell.angle_gamma   90.00
#
_symmetry.space_group_name_H-M   'P 1'
#
loop_
_entity.id
_entity.type
_entity.pdbx_description
1 polymer ?
#
loop_
_entity_poly.entity_id
_entity_poly.type
_entity_poly.pdbx_seq_one_letter_code
_entity_poly.pdbx_strand_id
1 'polypeptide(L)'
;MVMASRRSLWLAAFALAFPAFAGAGHAGETERAQADKPQLEKPLGVVELFTSQGCSSCPPADAFFAELAVQEDLVALSYHVDYWDYLGWRDTLSHKENTERQNDYMRAFGSRSVYTPQAVINGRVHVNGANRGEVDGALARMARGGEGMRVAIKVSRTSDRVIIDAGDAGAGPSDAHVVIVYFEPPQTVKIAEGENSGRKMTYWNAVTGIQTAGMWHGKAQRYELPLSEITKKGGCAVLLQSVGKDGL
;
A
#
# COMPACT_ATOMS: atom_id res chain seq x y z
N MET A 1 -35.62 11.66 30.13
CA MET A 1 -34.54 10.74 30.52
C MET A 1 -33.85 10.30 29.22
N VAL A 2 -32.68 10.87 28.95
CA VAL A 2 -31.89 10.70 27.71
C VAL A 2 -30.82 9.65 27.99
N MET A 3 -30.67 8.65 27.12
CA MET A 3 -29.48 7.79 27.02
C MET A 3 -29.37 7.35 25.55
N ALA A 4 -28.63 8.09 24.72
CA ALA A 4 -27.18 7.96 24.48
C ALA A 4 -26.86 6.87 23.45
N SER A 5 -26.69 7.35 22.21
CA SER A 5 -26.12 6.69 21.03
C SER A 5 -24.79 5.99 21.35
N ARG A 6 -24.62 4.75 20.87
CA ARG A 6 -23.31 4.07 20.82
C ARG A 6 -22.81 4.08 19.38
N ARG A 7 -21.73 4.83 19.19
CA ARG A 7 -20.98 5.03 17.94
C ARG A 7 -20.30 3.73 17.51
N SER A 8 -20.49 3.36 16.25
CA SER A 8 -19.70 2.34 15.55
C SER A 8 -18.28 2.83 15.31
N LEU A 9 -17.28 2.08 15.78
CA LEU A 9 -15.87 2.28 15.46
C LEU A 9 -15.50 1.22 14.41
N TRP A 10 -15.17 1.68 13.20
CA TRP A 10 -14.71 0.88 12.06
C TRP A 10 -13.27 1.29 11.76
N LEU A 11 -12.36 0.33 11.51
CA LEU A 11 -11.03 0.47 10.85
C LEU A 11 -10.24 -0.85 10.91
N ALA A 12 -9.76 -1.36 9.77
CA ALA A 12 -8.36 -1.78 9.50
C ALA A 12 -8.28 -2.57 8.17
N ALA A 13 -7.73 -2.01 7.08
CA ALA A 13 -6.31 -2.13 6.70
C ALA A 13 -5.33 -1.93 7.88
N PHE A 14 -4.28 -2.77 7.96
CA PHE A 14 -3.37 -2.85 9.11
C PHE A 14 -3.01 -1.46 9.70
N ALA A 15 -3.59 -1.15 10.86
CA ALA A 15 -3.20 -0.05 11.73
C ALA A 15 -2.83 -0.67 13.09
N LEU A 16 -1.54 -0.73 13.41
CA LEU A 16 -1.06 -1.10 14.74
C LEU A 16 -1.02 0.17 15.60
N ALA A 17 -1.97 0.31 16.53
CA ALA A 17 -1.92 1.32 17.59
C ALA A 17 -1.37 0.69 18.89
N PHE A 18 -0.33 1.28 19.48
CA PHE A 18 0.30 0.82 20.72
C PHE A 18 -0.36 1.46 21.95
N PRO A 19 -0.89 0.69 22.92
CA PRO A 19 -1.13 1.21 24.25
C PRO A 19 0.17 1.18 25.05
N ALA A 20 0.59 2.33 25.58
CA ALA A 20 1.64 2.40 26.58
C ALA A 20 1.06 1.96 27.93
N PHE A 21 1.46 0.77 28.41
CA PHE A 21 1.26 0.40 29.81
C PHE A 21 2.61 0.13 30.49
N ALA A 22 2.86 0.93 31.52
CA ALA A 22 3.97 0.79 32.44
C ALA A 22 3.58 -0.19 33.56
N GLY A 23 4.50 -1.11 33.90
CA GLY A 23 4.71 -1.54 35.29
C GLY A 23 4.24 -2.94 35.72
N ALA A 24 5.24 -3.81 35.89
CA ALA A 24 5.45 -4.78 36.99
C ALA A 24 4.55 -6.04 37.14
N GLY A 25 5.10 -7.17 36.67
CA GLY A 25 5.33 -8.39 37.47
C GLY A 25 4.20 -9.41 37.62
N HIS A 26 4.33 -10.58 36.98
CA HIS A 26 4.37 -11.93 37.61
C HIS A 26 4.49 -13.02 36.53
N ALA A 27 5.05 -14.15 36.95
CA ALA A 27 5.40 -15.31 36.13
C ALA A 27 4.18 -16.02 35.52
N GLY A 28 4.42 -16.64 34.35
CA GLY A 28 3.62 -17.73 33.83
C GLY A 28 2.35 -17.31 33.09
N GLU A 29 2.50 -16.66 31.93
CA GLU A 29 1.46 -16.65 30.92
C GLU A 29 2.04 -17.25 29.64
N THR A 30 1.48 -18.39 29.25
CA THR A 30 1.48 -18.91 27.88
C THR A 30 1.37 -17.73 26.93
N GLU A 31 2.42 -17.53 26.14
CA GLU A 31 2.52 -16.59 25.03
C GLU A 31 1.32 -16.89 24.11
N ARG A 32 0.19 -16.22 24.37
CA ARG A 32 -0.94 -16.22 23.45
C ARG A 32 -0.40 -15.50 22.24
N ALA A 33 0.03 -16.29 21.26
CA ALA A 33 0.19 -15.85 19.88
C ALA A 33 -1.06 -15.02 19.57
N GLN A 34 -0.87 -13.71 19.49
CA GLN A 34 -1.90 -12.80 19.05
C GLN A 34 -2.26 -13.28 17.65
N ALA A 35 -3.41 -13.94 17.53
CA ALA A 35 -3.86 -14.51 16.27
C ALA A 35 -4.00 -13.35 15.29
N ASP A 36 -3.02 -13.20 14.41
CA ASP A 36 -3.11 -12.30 13.27
C ASP A 36 -4.40 -12.65 12.52
N LYS A 37 -5.18 -11.63 12.15
CA LYS A 37 -6.32 -11.82 11.25
C LYS A 37 -5.84 -12.65 10.04
N PRO A 38 -6.64 -13.62 9.56
CA PRO A 38 -6.25 -14.43 8.40
C PRO A 38 -5.95 -13.49 7.22
N GLN A 39 -4.69 -13.46 6.80
CA GLN A 39 -4.28 -12.71 5.62
C GLN A 39 -4.71 -13.47 4.37
N LEU A 40 -5.29 -12.76 3.41
CA LEU A 40 -5.52 -13.32 2.08
C LEU A 40 -4.18 -13.54 1.40
N GLU A 41 -3.83 -14.81 1.18
CA GLU A 41 -2.58 -15.18 0.49
C GLU A 41 -2.58 -14.74 -0.98
N LYS A 42 -3.77 -14.48 -1.55
CA LYS A 42 -3.98 -13.98 -2.91
C LYS A 42 -5.11 -12.92 -2.89
N PRO A 43 -4.80 -11.63 -2.70
CA PRO A 43 -5.80 -10.58 -2.82
C PRO A 43 -6.36 -10.50 -4.26
N LEU A 44 -7.51 -9.85 -4.43
CA LEU A 44 -8.08 -9.52 -5.74
C LEU A 44 -7.08 -8.73 -6.60
N GLY A 45 -6.33 -7.83 -5.97
CA GLY A 45 -5.27 -7.09 -6.64
C GLY A 45 -4.59 -6.04 -5.78
N VAL A 46 -3.67 -5.33 -6.40
CA VAL A 46 -2.92 -4.20 -5.87
C VAL A 46 -3.34 -2.96 -6.65
N VAL A 47 -3.68 -1.89 -5.94
CA VAL A 47 -3.97 -0.57 -6.50
C VAL A 47 -2.96 0.43 -5.93
N GLU A 48 -2.16 1.00 -6.81
CA GLU A 48 -1.17 2.02 -6.46
C GLU A 48 -1.63 3.35 -7.03
N LEU A 49 -2.12 4.25 -6.17
CA LEU A 49 -2.55 5.59 -6.56
C LEU A 49 -1.38 6.56 -6.45
N PHE A 50 -1.04 7.24 -7.53
CA PHE A 50 -0.15 8.39 -7.53
C PHE A 50 -0.98 9.68 -7.47
N THR A 51 -0.76 10.46 -6.41
CA THR A 51 -1.58 11.63 -6.05
C THR A 51 -0.71 12.76 -5.46
N SER A 52 -1.31 13.92 -5.20
CA SER A 52 -0.67 15.00 -4.44
C SER A 52 -1.71 15.95 -3.84
N GLN A 53 -1.42 16.48 -2.65
CA GLN A 53 -2.16 17.56 -2.01
C GLN A 53 -2.18 18.84 -2.87
N GLY A 54 -1.12 19.08 -3.65
CA GLY A 54 -1.00 20.22 -4.55
C GLY A 54 -1.76 20.07 -5.88
N CYS A 55 -2.25 18.87 -6.19
CA CYS A 55 -2.96 18.56 -7.44
C CYS A 55 -4.48 18.81 -7.27
N SER A 56 -5.02 19.82 -7.96
CA SER A 56 -6.46 20.16 -7.87
C SER A 56 -7.40 19.08 -8.44
N SER A 57 -6.95 18.25 -9.36
CA SER A 57 -7.73 17.16 -9.97
C SER A 57 -7.70 15.85 -9.16
N CYS A 58 -6.87 15.76 -8.13
CA CYS A 58 -6.67 14.55 -7.33
C CYS A 58 -7.74 14.24 -6.27
N PRO A 59 -8.46 15.21 -5.65
CA PRO A 59 -9.42 14.91 -4.58
C PRO A 59 -10.50 13.87 -4.90
N PRO A 60 -11.06 13.78 -6.12
CA PRO A 60 -11.99 12.70 -6.47
C PRO A 60 -11.34 11.31 -6.44
N ALA A 61 -10.09 11.18 -6.86
CA ALA A 61 -9.34 9.93 -6.81
C ALA A 61 -8.99 9.55 -5.36
N ASP A 62 -8.59 10.52 -4.53
CA ASP A 62 -8.31 10.28 -3.11
C ASP A 62 -9.55 9.79 -2.36
N ALA A 63 -10.72 10.37 -2.65
CA ALA A 63 -11.99 9.95 -2.07
C ALA A 63 -12.36 8.51 -2.46
N PHE A 64 -12.21 8.16 -3.74
CA PHE A 64 -12.44 6.79 -4.19
C PHE A 64 -11.40 5.82 -3.62
N PHE A 65 -10.14 6.21 -3.54
CA PHE A 65 -9.08 5.38 -2.96
C PHE A 65 -9.34 5.07 -1.48
N ALA A 66 -9.94 5.97 -0.72
CA ALA A 66 -10.37 5.68 0.65
C ALA A 66 -11.38 4.51 0.72
N GLU A 67 -12.25 4.35 -0.29
CA GLU A 67 -13.14 3.18 -0.40
C GLU A 67 -12.37 1.90 -0.70
N LEU A 68 -11.34 1.97 -1.55
CA LEU A 68 -10.48 0.82 -1.88
C LEU A 68 -9.62 0.40 -0.70
N ALA A 69 -9.08 1.37 0.05
CA ALA A 69 -8.18 1.13 1.18
C ALA A 69 -8.84 0.43 2.37
N VAL A 70 -10.17 0.40 2.44
CA VAL A 70 -10.91 -0.35 3.47
C VAL A 70 -11.36 -1.74 3.01
N GLN A 71 -11.13 -2.12 1.75
CA GLN A 71 -11.45 -3.45 1.23
C GLN A 71 -10.39 -4.46 1.67
N GLU A 72 -10.81 -5.53 2.37
CA GLU A 72 -9.88 -6.53 2.91
C GLU A 72 -9.24 -7.42 1.82
N ASP A 73 -9.81 -7.47 0.62
CA ASP A 73 -9.31 -8.25 -0.52
C ASP A 73 -8.46 -7.42 -1.50
N LEU A 74 -8.12 -6.17 -1.18
CA LEU A 74 -7.23 -5.33 -1.96
C LEU A 74 -6.01 -4.86 -1.16
N VAL A 75 -4.90 -4.70 -1.85
CA VAL A 75 -3.73 -3.95 -1.36
C VAL A 75 -3.77 -2.57 -2.01
N ALA A 76 -4.22 -1.56 -1.28
CA ALA A 76 -4.27 -0.18 -1.76
C ALA A 76 -3.13 0.65 -1.15
N LEU A 77 -2.30 1.29 -1.98
CA LEU A 77 -1.15 2.10 -1.57
C LEU A 77 -1.20 3.48 -2.24
N SER A 78 -1.04 4.56 -1.47
CA SER A 78 -1.06 5.93 -2.00
C SER A 78 0.34 6.53 -2.02
N TYR A 79 0.83 6.84 -3.22
CA TYR A 79 2.13 7.39 -3.50
C TYR A 79 1.99 8.90 -3.76
N HIS A 80 2.30 9.69 -2.75
CA HIS A 80 2.30 11.14 -2.87
C HIS A 80 3.57 11.58 -3.62
N VAL A 81 3.39 12.20 -4.78
CA VAL A 81 4.48 12.69 -5.64
C VAL A 81 4.86 14.12 -5.29
N ASP A 82 6.13 14.46 -5.50
CA ASP A 82 6.72 15.75 -5.09
C ASP A 82 6.69 16.83 -6.19
N TYR A 83 6.41 16.48 -7.44
CA TYR A 83 6.51 17.43 -8.55
C TYR A 83 5.38 18.48 -8.60
N TRP A 84 4.43 18.48 -7.66
CA TRP A 84 3.43 19.55 -7.49
C TRP A 84 3.83 20.61 -6.45
N ASP A 85 4.88 20.35 -5.67
CA ASP A 85 5.25 21.16 -4.50
C ASP A 85 5.68 22.60 -4.86
N TYR A 86 5.97 22.85 -6.14
CA TYR A 86 6.33 24.17 -6.65
C TYR A 86 5.16 25.17 -6.71
N LEU A 87 3.90 24.71 -6.57
CA LEU A 87 2.69 25.55 -6.65
C LEU A 87 2.36 26.30 -5.33
N GLY A 88 3.29 26.38 -4.40
CA GLY A 88 3.15 27.14 -3.15
C GLY A 88 2.68 26.32 -1.96
N TRP A 89 2.19 25.09 -2.16
CA TRP A 89 1.97 24.11 -1.10
C TRP A 89 2.85 22.89 -1.32
N ARG A 90 3.77 22.65 -0.37
CA ARG A 90 4.54 21.41 -0.33
C ARG A 90 3.70 20.33 0.32
N ASP A 91 3.40 19.27 -0.42
CA ASP A 91 2.70 18.11 0.09
C ASP A 91 3.47 17.54 1.29
N THR A 92 2.77 17.35 2.40
CA THR A 92 3.36 16.88 3.66
C THR A 92 3.62 15.37 3.68
N LEU A 93 3.11 14.66 2.69
CA LEU A 93 3.21 13.21 2.53
C LEU A 93 4.06 12.84 1.30
N SER A 94 4.53 13.82 0.51
CA SER A 94 5.32 13.54 -0.68
C SER A 94 6.71 13.02 -0.36
N HIS A 95 7.18 12.09 -1.18
CA HIS A 95 8.54 11.56 -1.16
C HIS A 95 9.07 11.48 -2.58
N LYS A 96 10.35 11.82 -2.78
CA LYS A 96 10.99 11.76 -4.10
C LYS A 96 10.99 10.33 -4.65
N GLU A 97 11.13 9.35 -3.78
CA GLU A 97 11.08 7.92 -4.09
C GLU A 97 9.72 7.49 -4.64
N ASN A 98 8.62 8.17 -4.25
CA ASN A 98 7.29 7.92 -4.81
C ASN A 98 7.21 8.42 -6.26
N THR A 99 7.76 9.61 -6.54
CA THR A 99 7.89 10.15 -7.90
C THR A 99 8.77 9.25 -8.77
N GLU A 100 9.88 8.74 -8.22
CA GLU A 100 10.76 7.79 -8.93
C GLU A 100 10.03 6.50 -9.29
N ARG A 101 9.26 5.92 -8.36
CA ARG A 101 8.42 4.74 -8.66
C ARG A 101 7.43 5.00 -9.79
N GLN A 102 6.84 6.19 -9.85
CA GLN A 102 5.95 6.56 -10.96
C GLN A 102 6.70 6.65 -12.29
N ASN A 103 7.91 7.22 -12.28
CA ASN A 103 8.77 7.29 -13.46
C ASN A 103 9.22 5.90 -13.91
N ASP A 104 9.39 4.95 -12.99
CA ASP A 104 9.68 3.55 -13.32
C ASP A 104 8.51 2.93 -14.08
N TYR A 105 7.28 3.11 -13.59
CA TYR A 105 6.07 2.70 -14.31
C TYR A 105 5.93 3.38 -15.67
N MET A 106 6.24 4.68 -15.76
CA MET A 106 6.22 5.39 -17.04
C MET A 106 7.14 4.72 -18.07
N ARG A 107 8.35 4.34 -17.66
CA ARG A 107 9.30 3.62 -18.55
C ARG A 107 8.79 2.24 -18.90
N ALA A 108 8.30 1.48 -17.92
CA ALA A 108 7.74 0.13 -18.12
C ALA A 108 6.54 0.12 -19.10
N PHE A 109 5.69 1.15 -19.04
CA PHE A 109 4.54 1.30 -19.93
C PHE A 109 4.89 1.96 -21.28
N GLY A 110 6.16 2.31 -21.53
CA GLY A 110 6.57 3.02 -22.74
C GLY A 110 5.91 4.41 -22.89
N SER A 111 5.48 5.00 -21.78
CA SER A 111 4.86 6.32 -21.74
C SER A 111 5.91 7.43 -21.77
N ARG A 112 5.52 8.62 -22.21
CA ARG A 112 6.42 9.78 -22.36
C ARG A 112 6.40 10.75 -21.18
N SER A 113 5.43 10.60 -20.29
CA SER A 113 5.22 11.50 -19.15
C SER A 113 4.43 10.81 -18.05
N VAL A 114 4.63 11.25 -16.81
CA VAL A 114 3.77 10.93 -15.66
C VAL A 114 2.59 11.90 -15.56
N TYR A 115 1.56 11.54 -14.81
CA TYR A 115 0.40 12.40 -14.54
C TYR A 115 -0.27 12.02 -13.22
N THR A 116 -1.09 12.91 -12.67
CA THR A 116 -1.93 12.64 -11.49
C THR A 116 -3.37 13.13 -11.72
N PRO A 117 -4.37 12.46 -11.14
CA PRO A 117 -4.27 11.20 -10.41
C PRO A 117 -4.10 10.00 -11.36
N GLN A 118 -3.07 9.18 -11.13
CA GLN A 118 -2.82 7.95 -11.89
C GLN A 118 -2.99 6.75 -10.96
N ALA A 119 -3.82 5.78 -11.34
CA ALA A 119 -3.86 4.50 -10.66
C ALA A 119 -3.14 3.44 -11.50
N VAL A 120 -2.20 2.71 -10.88
CA VAL A 120 -1.56 1.53 -11.46
C VAL A 120 -2.16 0.28 -10.83
N ILE A 121 -2.65 -0.63 -11.67
CA ILE A 121 -3.38 -1.83 -11.25
C ILE A 121 -2.50 -3.05 -11.49
N ASN A 122 -2.20 -3.79 -10.41
CA ASN A 122 -1.33 -4.97 -10.41
C ASN A 122 0.06 -4.76 -11.06
N GLY A 123 0.53 -3.52 -11.16
CA GLY A 123 1.74 -3.17 -11.91
C GLY A 123 1.66 -3.40 -13.42
N ARG A 124 0.46 -3.64 -13.98
CA ARG A 124 0.27 -4.10 -15.37
C ARG A 124 -0.35 -3.07 -16.29
N VAL A 125 -1.27 -2.27 -15.76
CA VAL A 125 -1.98 -1.23 -16.53
C VAL A 125 -2.10 0.02 -15.67
N HIS A 126 -2.22 1.18 -16.32
CA HIS A 126 -2.52 2.43 -15.66
C HIS A 126 -3.80 3.06 -16.22
N VAL A 127 -4.55 3.72 -15.35
CA VAL A 127 -5.84 4.37 -15.64
C VAL A 127 -5.93 5.69 -14.88
N ASN A 128 -6.92 6.52 -15.22
CA ASN A 128 -7.21 7.69 -14.40
C ASN A 128 -7.70 7.25 -13.01
N GLY A 129 -7.01 7.66 -11.95
CA GLY A 129 -7.32 7.23 -10.58
C GLY A 129 -8.70 7.68 -10.07
N ALA A 130 -9.31 8.69 -10.70
CA ALA A 130 -10.68 9.12 -10.39
C ALA A 130 -11.75 8.33 -11.15
N ASN A 131 -11.37 7.52 -12.15
CA ASN A 131 -12.32 6.76 -12.95
C ASN A 131 -12.58 5.37 -12.33
N ARG A 132 -13.60 5.31 -11.46
CA ARG A 132 -14.03 4.08 -10.77
C ARG A 132 -14.29 2.91 -11.72
N GLY A 133 -14.95 3.15 -12.85
CA GLY A 133 -15.26 2.11 -13.83
C GLY A 133 -14.01 1.51 -14.49
N GLU A 134 -12.99 2.32 -14.74
CA GLU A 134 -11.72 1.84 -15.29
C GLU A 134 -10.92 1.02 -14.26
N VAL A 135 -10.85 1.47 -13.01
CA VAL A 135 -10.15 0.77 -11.92
C VAL A 135 -10.83 -0.57 -11.61
N ASP A 136 -12.13 -0.56 -11.32
CA ASP A 136 -12.90 -1.77 -11.00
C ASP A 136 -12.93 -2.72 -12.19
N GLY A 137 -13.08 -2.19 -13.40
CA GLY A 137 -13.05 -2.95 -14.65
C GLY A 137 -11.71 -3.62 -14.92
N ALA A 138 -10.59 -2.96 -14.61
CA ALA A 138 -9.25 -3.54 -14.74
C ALA A 138 -9.04 -4.71 -13.77
N LEU A 139 -9.38 -4.52 -12.48
CA LEU A 139 -9.31 -5.59 -11.47
C LEU A 139 -10.17 -6.80 -11.89
N ALA A 140 -11.43 -6.58 -12.24
CA ALA A 140 -12.36 -7.63 -12.63
C ALA A 140 -11.94 -8.37 -13.92
N ARG A 141 -11.35 -7.67 -14.89
CA ARG A 141 -10.82 -8.29 -16.11
C ARG A 141 -9.63 -9.19 -15.80
N MET A 142 -8.68 -8.73 -15.00
CA MET A 142 -7.49 -9.53 -14.64
C MET A 142 -7.87 -10.74 -13.80
N ALA A 143 -8.80 -10.59 -12.85
CA ALA A 143 -9.30 -11.70 -12.05
C ALA A 143 -9.95 -12.80 -12.93
N ARG A 144 -10.83 -12.42 -13.87
CA ARG A 144 -11.48 -13.35 -14.79
C ARG A 144 -10.52 -13.97 -15.81
N GLY A 145 -9.50 -13.23 -16.23
CA GLY A 145 -8.50 -13.68 -17.21
C GLY A 145 -7.38 -14.54 -16.64
N GLY A 146 -7.34 -14.77 -15.33
CA GLY A 146 -6.21 -15.47 -14.69
C GLY A 146 -4.91 -14.66 -14.64
N GLU A 147 -5.00 -13.34 -14.86
CA GLU A 147 -3.88 -12.39 -14.84
C GLU A 147 -3.75 -11.62 -13.52
N GLY A 148 -4.61 -11.94 -12.53
CA GLY A 148 -4.56 -11.41 -11.17
C GLY A 148 -3.38 -11.94 -10.35
N MET A 149 -3.56 -12.03 -9.03
CA MET A 149 -2.51 -12.51 -8.12
C MET A 149 -2.32 -14.03 -8.26
N ARG A 150 -1.26 -14.46 -8.96
CA ARG A 150 -0.99 -15.87 -9.28
C ARG A 150 -0.20 -16.60 -8.20
N VAL A 151 0.79 -15.94 -7.61
CA VAL A 151 1.67 -16.49 -6.57
C VAL A 151 1.09 -16.15 -5.21
N ALA A 152 1.00 -17.15 -4.32
CA ALA A 152 0.58 -16.92 -2.94
C ALA A 152 1.71 -16.25 -2.16
N ILE A 153 1.39 -15.18 -1.43
CA ILE A 153 2.30 -14.56 -0.46
C ILE A 153 1.66 -14.67 0.91
N LYS A 154 2.38 -15.29 1.84
CA LYS A 154 1.97 -15.34 3.24
C LYS A 154 2.95 -14.53 4.08
N VAL A 155 2.44 -13.60 4.87
CA VAL A 155 3.23 -12.87 5.86
C VAL A 155 2.85 -13.35 7.25
N SER A 156 3.84 -13.62 8.07
CA SER A 156 3.63 -13.97 9.48
C SER A 156 4.66 -13.26 10.35
N ARG A 157 4.35 -13.10 11.63
CA ARG A 157 5.21 -12.40 12.57
C ARG A 157 5.48 -13.28 13.78
N THR A 158 6.73 -13.26 14.25
CA THR A 158 7.13 -13.76 15.57
C THR A 158 7.52 -12.58 16.45
N SER A 159 7.99 -12.84 17.67
CA SER A 159 8.44 -11.80 18.60
C SER A 159 9.63 -10.97 18.08
N ASP A 160 10.45 -11.50 17.17
CA ASP A 160 11.70 -10.90 16.71
C ASP A 160 11.82 -10.73 15.18
N ARG A 161 10.98 -11.39 14.38
CA ARG A 161 11.05 -11.36 12.90
C ARG A 161 9.68 -11.27 12.23
N VAL A 162 9.70 -10.73 11.02
CA VAL A 162 8.65 -10.88 10.00
C VAL A 162 9.12 -11.92 9.00
N ILE A 163 8.26 -12.89 8.71
CA ILE A 163 8.51 -14.00 7.80
C ILE A 163 7.61 -13.81 6.59
N ILE A 164 8.20 -13.81 5.40
CA ILE A 164 7.51 -13.75 4.11
C ILE A 164 7.75 -15.08 3.41
N ASP A 165 6.68 -15.84 3.20
CA ASP A 165 6.69 -17.08 2.42
C ASP A 165 6.07 -16.79 1.04
N ALA A 166 6.90 -16.83 0.00
CA ALA A 166 6.47 -16.75 -1.38
C ALA A 166 6.30 -18.16 -1.96
N GLY A 167 5.16 -18.44 -2.59
CA GLY A 167 4.83 -19.74 -3.18
C GLY A 167 5.60 -20.06 -4.47
N ASP A 168 5.33 -21.22 -5.07
CA ASP A 168 5.86 -21.62 -6.39
C ASP A 168 5.01 -20.99 -7.52
N ALA A 169 5.67 -20.52 -8.57
CA ALA A 169 5.02 -19.89 -9.73
C ALA A 169 4.27 -20.89 -10.62
N GLY A 170 4.59 -22.19 -10.53
CA GLY A 170 4.26 -23.17 -11.55
C GLY A 170 4.86 -22.77 -12.90
N ALA A 171 4.01 -22.63 -13.92
CA ALA A 171 4.36 -22.08 -15.23
C ALA A 171 4.39 -20.52 -15.26
N GLY A 172 4.46 -19.88 -14.09
CA GLY A 172 4.46 -18.44 -13.91
C GLY A 172 5.84 -17.77 -14.14
N PRO A 173 5.97 -16.50 -13.74
CA PRO A 173 7.23 -15.75 -13.88
C PRO A 173 8.37 -16.43 -13.13
N SER A 174 9.58 -16.37 -13.69
CA SER A 174 10.77 -16.95 -13.07
C SER A 174 11.52 -15.98 -12.19
N ASP A 175 11.45 -14.67 -12.43
CA ASP A 175 12.21 -13.67 -11.65
C ASP A 175 11.32 -12.52 -11.18
N ALA A 176 11.37 -12.23 -9.89
CA ALA A 176 10.68 -11.12 -9.25
C ALA A 176 11.47 -10.59 -8.05
N HIS A 177 11.21 -9.35 -7.68
CA HIS A 177 11.62 -8.78 -6.41
C HIS A 177 10.54 -9.02 -5.35
N VAL A 178 10.97 -9.38 -4.15
CA VAL A 178 10.14 -9.23 -2.95
C VAL A 178 10.34 -7.80 -2.46
N VAL A 179 9.30 -6.98 -2.63
CA VAL A 179 9.31 -5.55 -2.30
C VAL A 179 8.44 -5.32 -1.06
N ILE A 180 8.99 -4.63 -0.07
CA ILE A 180 8.29 -4.14 1.11
C ILE A 180 7.97 -2.68 0.88
N VAL A 181 6.70 -2.31 0.99
CA VAL A 181 6.24 -0.93 0.92
C VAL A 181 5.76 -0.51 2.30
N TYR A 182 6.39 0.51 2.88
CA TYR A 182 6.03 1.10 4.16
C TYR A 182 5.04 2.23 3.97
N PHE A 183 4.05 2.32 4.83
CA PHE A 183 3.03 3.34 4.76
C PHE A 183 2.51 3.76 6.13
N GLU A 184 1.97 4.97 6.20
CA GLU A 184 1.31 5.48 7.40
C GLU A 184 -0.18 5.13 7.42
N PRO A 185 -0.75 4.90 8.63
CA PRO A 185 -2.19 4.77 8.79
C PRO A 185 -2.91 6.06 8.37
N PRO A 186 -4.25 6.06 8.24
CA PRO A 186 -4.97 7.22 7.72
C PRO A 186 -4.65 8.52 8.46
N GLN A 187 -4.27 9.54 7.71
CA GLN A 187 -3.87 10.84 8.25
C GLN A 187 -4.72 11.96 7.68
N THR A 188 -5.21 12.83 8.56
CA THR A 188 -5.95 14.02 8.13
C THR A 188 -5.02 15.23 8.04
N VAL A 189 -4.91 15.79 6.85
CA VAL A 189 -4.10 16.97 6.55
C VAL A 189 -5.00 18.17 6.31
N LYS A 190 -4.61 19.32 6.89
CA LYS A 190 -5.20 20.63 6.56
C LYS A 190 -4.28 21.30 5.54
N ILE A 191 -4.79 21.51 4.33
CA ILE A 191 -4.05 22.13 3.23
C ILE A 191 -4.14 23.64 3.40
N ALA A 192 -3.01 24.31 3.65
CA ALA A 192 -3.02 25.74 3.95
C ALA A 192 -2.97 26.62 2.69
N GLU A 193 -2.23 26.19 1.66
CA GLU A 193 -1.94 26.99 0.46
C GLU A 193 -2.16 26.17 -0.83
N GLY A 194 -1.91 26.77 -1.99
CA GLY A 194 -2.09 26.14 -3.29
C GLY A 194 -3.55 25.98 -3.71
N GLU A 195 -3.79 25.23 -4.79
CA GLU A 195 -5.10 25.10 -5.43
C GLU A 195 -6.16 24.43 -4.54
N ASN A 196 -5.72 23.63 -3.56
CA ASN A 196 -6.57 22.94 -2.59
C ASN A 196 -6.64 23.65 -1.22
N SER A 197 -6.19 24.91 -1.13
CA SER A 197 -6.19 25.70 0.11
C SER A 197 -7.54 25.67 0.85
N GLY A 198 -7.48 25.58 2.18
CA GLY A 198 -8.64 25.59 3.07
C GLY A 198 -9.33 24.23 3.24
N ARG A 199 -8.97 23.23 2.42
CA ARG A 199 -9.51 21.87 2.54
C ARG A 199 -8.87 21.12 3.70
N LYS A 200 -9.64 20.20 4.27
CA LYS A 200 -9.18 19.19 5.23
C LYS A 200 -9.49 17.83 4.64
N MET A 201 -8.46 17.05 4.33
CA MET A 201 -8.57 15.78 3.62
C MET A 201 -7.90 14.66 4.41
N THR A 202 -8.46 13.45 4.34
CA THR A 202 -7.86 12.27 4.97
C THR A 202 -7.28 11.38 3.91
N TYR A 203 -5.96 11.18 3.97
CA TYR A 203 -5.21 10.30 3.08
C TYR A 203 -5.00 8.95 3.75
N TRP A 204 -5.06 7.89 2.96
CA TRP A 204 -4.98 6.50 3.42
C TRP A 204 -3.74 5.84 2.86
N ASN A 205 -3.10 4.98 3.65
CA ASN A 205 -1.94 4.18 3.27
C ASN A 205 -0.87 4.99 2.50
N ALA A 206 -0.55 6.18 3.00
CA ALA A 206 0.42 7.08 2.38
C ALA A 206 1.81 6.46 2.50
N VAL A 207 2.44 6.18 1.36
CA VAL A 207 3.71 5.45 1.28
C VAL A 207 4.88 6.35 1.68
N THR A 208 5.66 5.86 2.63
CA THR A 208 6.82 6.56 3.23
C THR A 208 8.16 5.91 2.89
N GLY A 209 8.16 4.71 2.31
CA GLY A 209 9.38 4.06 1.89
C GLY A 209 9.17 2.74 1.17
N ILE A 210 10.16 2.35 0.39
CA ILE A 210 10.17 1.11 -0.40
C ILE A 210 11.51 0.42 -0.17
N GLN A 211 11.49 -0.89 0.04
CA GLN A 211 12.69 -1.69 0.25
C GLN A 211 12.57 -3.05 -0.44
N THR A 212 13.59 -3.44 -1.18
CA THR A 212 13.69 -4.81 -1.71
C THR A 212 14.25 -5.75 -0.64
N ALA A 213 13.49 -6.77 -0.27
CA ALA A 213 13.90 -7.82 0.69
C ALA A 213 14.78 -8.89 0.03
N GLY A 214 14.62 -9.11 -1.28
CA GLY A 214 15.45 -10.05 -2.03
C GLY A 214 14.86 -10.41 -3.40
N MET A 215 15.61 -11.25 -4.14
CA MET A 215 15.19 -11.87 -5.38
C MET A 215 14.38 -13.15 -5.11
N TRP A 216 13.35 -13.39 -5.90
CA TRP A 216 12.57 -14.63 -5.96
C TRP A 216 12.70 -15.24 -7.36
N HIS A 217 13.03 -16.54 -7.41
CA HIS A 217 13.37 -17.25 -8.65
C HIS A 217 12.32 -18.28 -9.08
N GLY A 218 11.03 -17.96 -8.91
CA GLY A 218 9.92 -18.80 -9.37
C GLY A 218 9.60 -20.00 -8.48
N LYS A 219 10.44 -20.29 -7.49
CA LYS A 219 10.29 -21.41 -6.55
C LYS A 219 9.93 -20.93 -5.16
N ALA A 220 9.23 -21.78 -4.40
CA ALA A 220 8.85 -21.45 -3.05
C ALA A 220 10.07 -21.02 -2.22
N GLN A 221 10.01 -19.84 -1.62
CA GLN A 221 11.14 -19.22 -0.93
C GLN A 221 10.67 -18.41 0.26
N ARG A 222 11.46 -18.49 1.34
CA ARG A 222 11.25 -17.75 2.59
C ARG A 222 12.23 -16.59 2.70
N TYR A 223 11.73 -15.45 3.18
CA TYR A 223 12.51 -14.28 3.56
C TYR A 223 12.22 -13.94 5.01
N GLU A 224 13.27 -13.61 5.76
CA GLU A 224 13.15 -13.22 7.16
C GLU A 224 13.74 -11.82 7.34
N LEU A 225 12.97 -10.96 7.99
CA LEU A 225 13.33 -9.57 8.25
C LEU A 225 13.24 -9.32 9.75
N PRO A 226 14.22 -8.63 10.35
CA PRO A 226 14.15 -8.30 11.76
C PRO A 226 12.95 -7.37 12.01
N LEU A 227 12.13 -7.71 13.00
CA LEU A 227 10.91 -6.95 13.31
C LEU A 227 11.23 -5.49 13.65
N SER A 228 12.40 -5.24 14.26
CA SER A 228 12.90 -3.91 14.60
C SER A 228 13.06 -2.97 13.40
N GLU A 229 13.26 -3.50 12.19
CA GLU A 229 13.38 -2.69 10.96
C GLU A 229 12.01 -2.39 10.34
N ILE A 230 11.02 -3.25 10.58
CA ILE A 230 9.65 -3.07 10.09
C ILE A 230 8.86 -2.10 10.99
N THR A 231 8.90 -2.30 12.32
CA THR A 231 8.05 -1.55 13.25
C THR A 231 8.37 -0.07 13.35
N LYS A 232 9.60 0.34 13.00
CA LYS A 232 10.00 1.76 12.99
C LYS A 232 9.27 2.58 11.91
N LYS A 233 8.67 1.93 10.92
CA LYS A 233 8.20 2.56 9.67
C LYS A 233 6.68 2.52 9.46
N GLY A 234 5.91 2.15 10.47
CA GLY A 234 4.45 2.11 10.41
C GLY A 234 3.88 0.79 9.87
N GLY A 235 2.87 0.88 8.99
CA GLY A 235 2.31 -0.27 8.29
C GLY A 235 3.21 -0.72 7.14
N CYS A 236 3.07 -1.97 6.70
CA CYS A 236 3.78 -2.45 5.51
C CYS A 236 2.93 -3.39 4.65
N ALA A 237 3.14 -3.33 3.34
CA ALA A 237 2.65 -4.29 2.36
C ALA A 237 3.83 -5.03 1.73
N VAL A 238 3.60 -6.28 1.31
CA VAL A 238 4.59 -7.07 0.58
C VAL A 238 4.07 -7.29 -0.83
N LEU A 239 4.87 -6.88 -1.82
CA LEU A 239 4.61 -7.09 -3.24
C LEU A 239 5.64 -8.08 -3.79
N LEU A 240 5.17 -9.06 -4.56
CA LEU A 240 6.04 -9.89 -5.39
C LEU A 240 5.94 -9.37 -6.82
N GLN A 241 6.95 -8.60 -7.23
CA GLN A 241 6.90 -7.78 -8.44
C GLN A 241 7.93 -8.28 -9.45
N SER A 242 7.45 -8.76 -10.60
CA SER A 242 8.33 -9.11 -11.73
C SER A 242 9.15 -7.90 -12.16
N VAL A 243 10.34 -8.17 -12.71
CA VAL A 243 11.28 -7.14 -13.15
C VAL A 243 11.49 -7.28 -14.64
N GLY A 244 11.28 -6.19 -15.39
CA GLY A 244 11.60 -6.11 -16.81
C GLY A 244 13.10 -5.86 -17.06
N LYS A 245 13.48 -5.80 -18.34
CA LYS A 245 14.88 -5.51 -18.72
C LYS A 245 15.32 -4.08 -18.36
N ASP A 246 14.38 -3.16 -18.18
CA ASP A 246 14.62 -1.72 -18.00
C ASP A 246 14.34 -1.23 -16.56
N GLY A 247 14.21 -2.17 -15.61
CA GLY A 247 13.72 -1.91 -14.27
C GLY A 247 12.35 -2.55 -14.05
N LEU A 248 11.63 -2.05 -13.04
CA LEU A 248 10.27 -2.46 -12.68
C LEU A 248 9.41 -2.83 -13.90
#